data_AF-A0A819KSA2-F1
#
_entry.id   AF-A0A819KSA2-F1
#
_cell.length_a   1.000
_cell.length_b   1.000
_cell.length_c   1.000
_cell.angle_alpha   90.00
_cell.angle_beta   90.00
_cell.angle_gamma   90.00
#
_symmetry.space_group_name_H-M   'P 1'
#
loop_
_entity.id
_entity.type
_entity.pdbx_description
1 polymer ?
#
loop_
_entity_poly.entity_id
_entity_poly.type
_entity_poly.pdbx_seq_one_letter_code
_entity_poly.pdbx_strand_id
1 'polypeptide(L)'
;MKEHSTNHYDVPGLVLRRGQSFSFTVTFNRDYDIEQHQLCIRLAIGSRSMISKKTQIRLLVDGTPSGNGWSARKIPIEDDEIKTKKNNRISVQIDSPSDAIIGKYN
;
A
#
# COMPACT_ATOMS: atom_id res chain seq x y z
N MET A 1 9.90 5.43 -6.99
CA MET A 1 10.95 6.07 -6.15
C MET A 1 11.39 7.44 -6.68
N LYS A 2 11.66 7.60 -7.98
CA LYS A 2 11.99 8.91 -8.58
C LYS A 2 10.91 9.97 -8.30
N GLU A 3 9.64 9.59 -8.41
CA GLU A 3 8.48 10.45 -8.08
C GLU A 3 8.47 10.95 -6.63
N HIS A 4 8.98 10.16 -5.69
CA HIS A 4 9.12 10.56 -4.29
C HIS A 4 10.46 11.25 -4.00
N SER A 5 11.32 11.44 -5.02
CA SER A 5 12.67 11.99 -4.86
C SER A 5 13.47 11.27 -3.77
N THR A 6 13.43 9.93 -3.80
CA THR A 6 14.11 9.04 -2.84
C THR A 6 15.10 8.07 -3.51
N ASN A 7 15.36 8.24 -4.81
CA ASN A 7 16.24 7.38 -5.61
C ASN A 7 17.74 7.53 -5.30
N HIS A 8 18.13 8.50 -4.47
CA HIS A 8 19.52 8.71 -4.05
C HIS A 8 19.87 8.03 -2.72
N TYR A 9 18.89 7.49 -2.01
CA TYR A 9 19.17 6.75 -0.78
C TYR A 9 19.69 5.36 -1.12
N ASP A 10 20.93 5.10 -0.72
CA ASP A 10 21.53 3.76 -0.80
C ASP A 10 21.12 2.93 0.42
N VAL A 11 19.84 2.54 0.44
CA VAL A 11 19.28 1.68 1.48
C VAL A 11 18.45 0.56 0.85
N PRO A 12 18.49 -0.66 1.43
CA PRO A 12 17.64 -1.73 0.94
C PRO A 12 16.18 -1.42 1.26
N GLY A 13 15.33 -1.46 0.23
CA GLY A 13 13.87 -1.35 0.35
C GLY A 13 13.27 -0.09 -0.25
N LEU A 14 12.00 0.16 0.09
CA LEU A 14 11.20 1.23 -0.49
C LEU A 14 11.19 2.44 0.45
N VAL A 15 11.77 3.57 0.00
CA VAL A 15 11.72 4.85 0.71
C VAL A 15 10.71 5.76 0.03
N LEU A 16 9.73 6.25 0.81
CA LEU A 16 8.61 7.06 0.33
C LEU A 16 8.45 8.32 1.21
N ARG A 17 7.66 9.27 0.71
CA ARG A 17 7.29 10.49 1.44
C ARG A 17 5.82 10.46 1.77
N ARG A 18 5.48 10.80 3.03
CA ARG A 18 4.09 10.99 3.48
C ARG A 18 3.40 12.12 2.71
N GLY A 19 2.08 12.09 2.59
CA GLY A 19 1.32 13.10 1.85
C GLY A 19 1.41 12.94 0.33
N GLN A 20 2.08 11.90 -0.15
CA GLN A 20 2.19 11.57 -1.57
C GLN A 20 1.76 10.12 -1.76
N SER A 21 0.92 9.90 -2.77
CA SER A 21 0.44 8.57 -3.11
C SER A 21 1.57 7.70 -3.66
N PHE A 22 1.47 6.40 -3.44
CA PHE A 22 2.37 5.41 -4.03
C PHE A 22 1.59 4.14 -4.36
N SER A 23 2.10 3.35 -5.31
CA SER A 23 1.46 2.12 -5.74
C SER A 23 2.40 0.91 -5.67
N PHE A 24 1.81 -0.27 -5.57
CA PHE A 24 2.50 -1.55 -5.67
C PHE A 24 1.55 -2.63 -6.20
N THR A 25 2.13 -3.71 -6.71
CA THR A 25 1.38 -4.86 -7.19
C THR A 25 1.61 -6.06 -6.28
N VAL A 26 0.52 -6.67 -5.82
CA VAL A 26 0.56 -7.93 -5.08
C VAL A 26 0.27 -9.07 -6.07
N THR A 27 1.11 -10.10 -6.06
CA THR A 27 0.88 -11.34 -6.80
C THR A 27 0.56 -12.46 -5.82
N PHE A 28 -0.59 -13.08 -5.97
CA PHE A 28 -1.04 -14.20 -5.17
C PHE A 28 -0.69 -15.53 -5.84
N ASN A 29 -0.64 -16.59 -5.04
CA ASN A 29 -0.48 -17.97 -5.52
C ASN A 29 -1.80 -18.59 -6.05
N ARG A 30 -2.91 -17.85 -5.98
CA ARG A 30 -4.24 -18.22 -6.45
C ARG A 30 -4.91 -17.01 -7.11
N ASP A 31 -5.99 -17.25 -7.86
CA ASP A 31 -6.79 -16.15 -8.39
C ASP A 31 -7.43 -15.32 -7.27
N TYR A 32 -7.46 -14.01 -7.48
CA TYR A 32 -8.05 -13.02 -6.60
C TYR A 32 -9.39 -12.55 -7.18
N ASP A 33 -10.47 -13.12 -6.66
CA ASP A 33 -11.83 -12.61 -6.86
C ASP A 33 -12.12 -11.46 -5.90
N ILE A 34 -12.49 -10.29 -6.42
CA ILE A 34 -12.78 -9.09 -5.61
C ILE A 34 -14.13 -9.14 -4.90
N GLU A 35 -15.08 -9.92 -5.42
CA GLU A 35 -16.41 -10.09 -4.81
C GLU A 35 -16.34 -11.06 -3.63
N GLN A 36 -15.41 -12.01 -3.68
CA GLN A 36 -15.27 -13.09 -2.69
C GLN A 36 -14.10 -12.88 -1.72
N HIS A 37 -13.11 -12.06 -2.08
CA HIS A 37 -11.93 -11.83 -1.26
C HIS A 37 -11.78 -10.38 -0.85
N GLN A 38 -11.29 -10.19 0.36
CA GLN A 38 -10.91 -8.90 0.89
C GLN A 38 -9.40 -8.82 1.08
N LEU A 39 -8.80 -7.72 0.63
CA LEU A 39 -7.39 -7.43 0.85
C LEU A 39 -7.26 -6.32 1.90
N CYS A 40 -6.62 -6.65 3.02
CA CYS A 40 -6.30 -5.71 4.08
C CYS A 40 -4.78 -5.50 4.14
N ILE A 41 -4.34 -4.26 3.95
CA ILE A 41 -2.95 -3.85 4.11
C ILE A 41 -2.76 -3.36 5.53
N ARG A 42 -1.79 -3.94 6.23
CA ARG A 42 -1.40 -3.52 7.59
C ARG A 42 -0.04 -2.85 7.51
N LEU A 43 0.06 -1.65 8.08
CA LEU A 43 1.32 -0.95 8.29
C LEU A 43 1.51 -0.76 9.78
N ALA A 44 2.65 -1.19 10.32
CA ALA A 44 2.96 -1.05 11.74
C ALA A 44 4.34 -0.42 11.97
N ILE A 45 4.44 0.50 12.93
CA ILE A 45 5.70 1.14 13.32
C ILE A 45 5.98 0.94 14.82
N GLY A 46 7.25 0.65 15.14
CA GLY A 46 7.72 0.39 16.49
C GLY A 46 7.36 -1.01 17.01
N SER A 47 7.82 -1.33 18.22
CA SER A 47 7.62 -2.64 18.86
C SER A 47 6.22 -2.84 19.45
N ARG A 48 5.48 -1.74 19.69
CA ARG A 48 4.13 -1.74 20.26
C ARG A 48 3.19 -0.87 19.42
N SER A 49 2.88 -1.33 18.22
CA SER A 49 1.97 -0.64 17.31
C SER A 49 0.51 -0.69 17.82
N MET A 50 -0.20 0.44 17.80
CA MET A 50 -1.59 0.55 18.24
C MET A 50 -2.39 1.48 17.32
N ILE A 51 -3.63 1.11 17.01
CA ILE A 51 -4.52 1.91 16.15
C ILE A 51 -4.82 3.27 16.77
N SER A 52 -5.15 3.30 18.07
CA SER A 52 -5.45 4.54 18.81
C SER A 52 -4.29 5.52 18.90
N LYS A 53 -3.06 5.07 18.65
CA LYS A 53 -1.84 5.89 18.61
C LYS A 53 -1.37 6.17 17.19
N LYS A 54 -2.14 5.79 16.16
CA LYS A 54 -1.78 5.88 14.74
C LYS A 54 -0.46 5.16 14.37
N THR A 55 0.07 4.31 15.25
CA THR A 55 1.28 3.50 14.99
C THR A 55 0.95 2.14 14.36
N GLN A 56 -0.33 1.79 14.27
CA GLN A 56 -0.85 0.69 13.46
C GLN A 56 -1.95 1.21 12.53
N ILE A 57 -1.78 1.00 11.23
CA ILE A 57 -2.76 1.34 10.19
C ILE A 57 -3.27 0.03 9.58
N ARG A 58 -4.59 -0.04 9.32
CA ARG A 58 -5.24 -1.13 8.59
C ARG A 58 -6.08 -0.51 7.48
N LEU A 59 -5.75 -0.86 6.24
CA LEU A 59 -6.40 -0.34 5.05
C LEU A 59 -7.09 -1.50 4.33
N LEU A 60 -8.42 -1.48 4.33
CA LEU A 60 -9.17 -2.33 3.43
C LEU A 60 -9.10 -1.70 2.03
N VAL A 61 -8.61 -2.44 1.04
CA VAL A 61 -8.57 -1.96 -0.35
C VAL A 61 -10.01 -1.75 -0.84
N ASP A 62 -10.28 -0.58 -1.40
CA ASP A 62 -11.62 -0.11 -1.81
C ASP A 62 -12.64 -0.07 -0.66
N GLY A 63 -12.16 -0.10 0.59
CA GLY A 63 -12.98 0.06 1.79
C GLY A 63 -13.13 1.52 2.22
N THR A 64 -13.86 1.73 3.32
CA THR A 64 -13.98 3.05 3.94
C THR A 64 -12.60 3.56 4.37
N PRO A 65 -12.23 4.82 4.05
CA PRO A 65 -10.99 5.42 4.51
C PRO A 65 -10.86 5.31 6.02
N SER A 66 -9.66 4.97 6.48
CA SER A 66 -9.40 4.92 7.92
C SER A 66 -9.46 6.34 8.49
N GLY A 67 -10.04 6.51 9.69
CA GLY A 67 -10.21 7.82 10.33
C GLY A 67 -8.92 8.59 10.65
N ASN A 68 -7.76 8.01 10.33
CA ASN A 68 -6.45 8.63 10.44
C ASN A 68 -5.97 9.26 9.11
N GLY A 69 -6.79 9.29 8.06
CA GLY A 69 -6.50 9.92 6.76
C GLY A 69 -5.80 9.02 5.74
N TRP A 70 -5.52 7.75 6.08
CA TRP A 70 -4.99 6.79 5.12
C TRP A 70 -6.11 6.09 4.34
N SER A 71 -5.86 5.84 3.05
CA SER A 71 -6.75 5.08 2.18
C SER A 71 -5.95 4.12 1.28
N ALA A 72 -6.62 3.08 0.79
CA ALA A 72 -6.09 2.20 -0.23
C ALA A 72 -7.18 1.94 -1.27
N ARG A 73 -6.82 2.04 -2.55
CA ARG A 73 -7.73 1.74 -3.65
C ARG A 73 -7.06 0.86 -4.70
N LYS A 74 -7.85 0.07 -5.41
CA LYS A 74 -7.38 -0.63 -6.59
C LYS A 74 -7.12 0.37 -7.72
N ILE A 75 -6.09 0.10 -8.49
CA ILE A 75 -5.81 0.80 -9.75
C ILE A 75 -5.66 -0.22 -10.89
N PRO A 76 -5.86 0.18 -12.15
CA PRO A 76 -5.56 -0.65 -13.30
C PRO A 76 -4.09 -1.15 -13.25
N ILE A 77 -3.86 -2.35 -13.77
CA ILE A 77 -2.50 -2.89 -13.92
C ILE A 77 -1.93 -2.32 -15.22
N GLU A 78 -0.87 -1.53 -15.13
CA GLU A 78 -0.22 -0.86 -16.27
C GLU A 78 0.82 -1.73 -17.00
N ASP A 79 0.81 -3.06 -16.77
CA ASP A 79 1.74 -3.98 -17.45
C ASP A 79 1.25 -4.26 -18.88
N ASP A 80 2.02 -3.79 -19.88
CA ASP A 80 1.89 -4.12 -21.32
C ASP A 80 2.34 -5.56 -21.64
N GLU A 81 2.93 -6.28 -20.67
CA GLU A 81 3.47 -7.62 -20.87
C GLU A 81 2.44 -8.72 -20.61
N ILE A 82 1.89 -9.21 -21.73
CA ILE A 82 1.48 -10.60 -21.97
C ILE A 82 0.21 -11.02 -21.22
N LYS A 83 -0.94 -10.89 -21.91
CA LYS A 83 -1.91 -11.95 -22.35
C LYS A 83 -2.03 -13.26 -21.54
N THR A 84 -1.66 -13.30 -20.29
CA THR A 84 -1.96 -14.38 -19.36
C THR A 84 -3.08 -13.86 -18.49
N LYS A 85 -4.30 -14.36 -18.76
CA LYS A 85 -5.53 -14.09 -17.99
C LYS A 85 -5.44 -14.67 -16.56
N LYS A 86 -4.33 -14.51 -15.85
CA LYS A 86 -4.24 -14.91 -14.45
C LYS A 86 -4.76 -13.75 -13.62
N ASN A 87 -5.90 -13.98 -12.98
CA ASN A 87 -6.53 -12.99 -12.12
C ASN A 87 -5.88 -12.97 -10.72
N ASN A 88 -4.58 -13.29 -10.63
CA ASN A 88 -3.85 -13.45 -9.38
C ASN A 88 -3.04 -12.20 -9.00
N ARG A 89 -3.19 -11.10 -9.74
CA ARG A 89 -2.47 -9.84 -9.50
C ARG A 89 -3.46 -8.72 -9.20
N ILE A 90 -3.09 -7.86 -8.26
CA ILE A 90 -3.80 -6.62 -7.96
C ILE A 90 -2.81 -5.49 -7.79
N SER A 91 -3.03 -4.38 -8.52
CA SER A 91 -2.31 -3.13 -8.27
C SER A 91 -3.11 -2.27 -7.31
N VAL A 92 -2.45 -1.79 -6.27
CA VAL A 92 -3.03 -0.99 -5.20
C VAL A 92 -2.30 0.34 -5.12
N GLN A 93 -3.04 1.43 -5.01
CA GLN A 93 -2.53 2.75 -4.65
C GLN A 93 -2.90 3.05 -3.20
N ILE A 94 -1.90 3.46 -2.42
CA ILE A 94 -2.07 3.96 -1.06
C ILE A 94 -1.91 5.48 -1.07
N ASP A 95 -2.84 6.17 -0.42
CA ASP A 95 -2.66 7.57 -0.06
C ASP A 95 -2.33 7.66 1.43
N SER A 96 -1.20 8.28 1.73
CA SER A 96 -0.79 8.58 3.09
C SER A 96 -1.11 10.05 3.40
N PRO A 97 -1.61 10.38 4.60
CA PRO A 97 -1.83 11.76 4.99
C PRO A 97 -0.50 12.47 5.23
N SER A 98 -0.48 13.80 5.07
CA SER A 98 0.72 14.62 5.24
C SER A 98 1.22 14.67 6.70
N ASP A 99 0.39 14.31 7.68
CA ASP A 99 0.71 14.22 9.10
C ASP A 99 1.13 12.81 9.56
N ALA A 100 1.25 11.84 8.64
CA ALA A 100 1.64 10.47 8.99
C ALA A 100 2.97 10.41 9.76
N ILE A 101 3.08 9.47 10.70
CA ILE A 101 4.31 9.26 11.48
C ILE A 101 5.45 8.87 10.54
N ILE A 102 6.62 9.50 10.70
CA ILE A 102 7.80 9.22 9.90
C ILE A 102 8.58 8.07 10.55
N GLY A 103 9.00 7.10 9.75
CA GLY A 103 9.89 6.02 10.17
C GLY A 103 9.72 4.78 9.31
N LYS A 104 10.37 3.68 9.72
CA LYS A 104 10.27 2.40 9.05
C LYS A 104 9.01 1.66 9.48
N TYR A 105 8.15 1.34 8.51
CA TYR A 105 6.96 0.52 8.71
C TYR A 105 7.25 -0.94 8.32
N ASN A 106 6.53 -1.88 8.96
CA ASN A 106 6.47 -3.30 8.62
C ASN A 106 5.07 -3.69 8.16
#